data_AF-A0A352TC70-F1
#
_entry.id   AF-A0A352TC70-F1
#
_cell.length_a   1.000
_cell.length_b   1.000
_cell.length_c   1.000
_cell.angle_alpha   90.00
_cell.angle_beta   90.00
_cell.angle_gamma   90.00
#
_symmetry.space_group_name_H-M   'P 1'
#
loop_
_entity.id
_entity.type
_entity.pdbx_description
1 polymer ?
#
loop_
_entity_poly.entity_id
_entity_poly.type
_entity_poly.pdbx_seq_one_letter_code
_entity_poly.pdbx_strand_id
1 'polypeptide(L)'
;MIIGVCALFVCTSSLYSQNTFPSLDPVDIPCAGNANASPRQLMEAAIVLSGFSLESSQAKNALAVYDSLVTKLSSQYKDADSATRAEAVLTLMYDQVLTRYELPQSSMIVLFEKGTYNCVSSSVLYACLASELGLTVQPKKTTGHAFCQVNINGSWVSVETTNPYGYNPGQRKYVSEDSSRYAVVEARVYRSCLSCSLPMLVSLIAQNRAADAKNQGDYALSVQLMLDRLSLLQNAPSSEYEEALDSFLSACNNYA
;
A
#
# COMPACT_ATOMS: atom_id res chain seq x y z
N MET A 1 -33.89 -59.69 -32.65
CA MET A 1 -34.90 -58.88 -31.92
C MET A 1 -34.80 -59.23 -30.45
N ILE A 2 -34.96 -58.24 -29.55
CA ILE A 2 -34.69 -58.25 -28.09
C ILE A 2 -33.24 -57.81 -27.79
N ILE A 3 -32.97 -56.49 -27.79
CA ILE A 3 -33.12 -55.48 -26.71
C ILE A 3 -31.91 -55.50 -25.78
N GLY A 4 -31.12 -54.42 -25.87
CA GLY A 4 -29.99 -54.14 -25.00
C GLY A 4 -30.39 -53.54 -23.67
N VAL A 5 -29.46 -53.59 -22.72
CA VAL A 5 -29.50 -52.79 -21.49
C VAL A 5 -28.10 -52.21 -21.30
N CYS A 6 -27.98 -50.92 -21.57
CA CYS A 6 -26.81 -50.12 -21.21
C CYS A 6 -26.74 -50.01 -19.69
N ALA A 7 -25.64 -50.48 -19.11
CA ALA A 7 -25.29 -50.16 -17.73
C ALA A 7 -24.73 -48.74 -17.67
N LEU A 8 -25.58 -47.77 -17.31
CA LEU A 8 -25.14 -46.43 -16.90
C LEU A 8 -24.70 -46.51 -15.43
N PHE A 9 -23.39 -46.68 -15.22
CA PHE A 9 -22.76 -46.41 -13.93
C PHE A 9 -22.72 -44.88 -13.75
N VAL A 10 -23.69 -44.34 -13.01
CA VAL A 10 -23.61 -42.97 -12.53
C VAL A 10 -22.68 -42.97 -11.31
N CYS A 11 -21.40 -42.65 -11.52
CA CYS A 11 -20.54 -42.22 -10.43
C CYS A 11 -21.02 -40.84 -9.96
N THR A 12 -21.94 -40.78 -8.99
CA THR A 12 -22.10 -39.58 -8.17
C THR A 12 -20.98 -39.54 -7.16
N SER A 13 -19.76 -39.22 -7.59
CA SER A 13 -18.75 -38.68 -6.69
C SER A 13 -19.26 -37.31 -6.26
N SER A 14 -19.91 -37.28 -5.10
CA SER A 14 -20.25 -36.06 -4.39
C SER A 14 -18.94 -35.29 -4.18
N LEU A 15 -18.72 -34.26 -5.00
CA LEU A 15 -17.75 -33.22 -4.72
C LEU A 15 -18.29 -32.41 -3.54
N TYR A 16 -18.26 -33.00 -2.35
CA TYR A 16 -18.19 -32.23 -1.13
C TYR A 16 -16.84 -31.51 -1.22
N SER A 17 -16.85 -30.30 -1.77
CA SER A 17 -15.85 -29.30 -1.42
C SER A 17 -15.92 -29.22 0.10
N GLN A 18 -14.94 -29.83 0.77
CA GLN A 18 -14.77 -29.55 2.18
C GLN A 18 -14.51 -28.05 2.23
N ASN A 19 -15.50 -27.28 2.69
CA ASN A 19 -15.32 -25.89 3.09
C ASN A 19 -14.40 -25.91 4.30
N THR A 20 -13.12 -26.20 4.07
CA THR A 20 -12.07 -25.96 5.03
C THR A 20 -11.99 -24.45 5.14
N PHE A 21 -12.41 -23.92 6.28
CA PHE A 21 -12.20 -22.52 6.61
C PHE A 21 -10.74 -22.15 6.27
N PRO A 22 -10.52 -20.94 5.70
CA PRO A 22 -9.17 -20.47 5.46
C PRO A 22 -8.37 -20.49 6.76
N SER A 23 -7.05 -20.59 6.65
CA SER A 23 -6.16 -20.43 7.79
C SER A 23 -6.55 -19.19 8.59
N LEU A 24 -6.65 -19.33 9.91
CA LEU A 24 -6.87 -18.22 10.84
C LEU A 24 -5.56 -17.79 11.53
N ASP A 25 -4.43 -18.29 11.02
CA ASP A 25 -3.12 -17.82 11.44
C ASP A 25 -2.72 -16.66 10.51
N PRO A 26 -2.50 -15.45 11.05
CA PRO A 26 -1.97 -14.36 10.24
C PRO A 26 -0.57 -14.70 9.77
N VAL A 27 -0.17 -14.14 8.63
CA VAL A 27 1.25 -14.18 8.22
C VAL A 27 2.09 -13.45 9.27
N ASP A 28 3.36 -13.84 9.42
CA ASP A 28 4.30 -13.12 10.27
C ASP A 28 4.63 -11.75 9.64
N ILE A 29 3.88 -10.72 10.05
CA ILE A 29 4.03 -9.35 9.57
C ILE A 29 5.02 -8.64 10.51
N PRO A 30 6.15 -8.14 9.98
CA PRO A 30 7.05 -7.27 10.73
C PRO A 30 6.26 -6.16 11.42
N CYS A 31 6.62 -5.86 12.67
CA CYS A 31 5.99 -4.81 13.48
C CYS A 31 4.47 -4.92 13.69
N ALA A 32 3.88 -6.10 13.52
CA ALA A 32 2.48 -6.33 13.87
C ALA A 32 2.18 -5.87 15.31
N GLY A 33 1.13 -5.06 15.48
CA GLY A 33 0.78 -4.47 16.77
C GLY A 33 1.80 -3.48 17.35
N ASN A 34 2.82 -3.05 16.61
CA ASN A 34 3.77 -2.04 17.08
C ASN A 34 3.39 -0.65 16.57
N ALA A 35 2.77 0.16 17.42
CA ALA A 35 2.40 1.53 17.09
C ALA A 35 3.60 2.46 16.79
N ASN A 36 4.81 2.08 17.21
CA ASN A 36 6.06 2.83 17.01
C ASN A 36 7.00 2.15 16.02
N ALA A 37 6.45 1.39 15.07
CA ALA A 37 7.23 0.77 14.01
C ALA A 37 8.10 1.79 13.27
N SER A 38 9.37 1.44 13.04
CA SER A 38 10.24 2.26 12.20
C SER A 38 9.75 2.28 10.75
N PRO A 39 10.09 3.32 9.96
CA PRO A 39 9.71 3.36 8.55
C PRO A 39 10.23 2.15 7.76
N ARG A 40 11.43 1.67 8.09
CA ARG A 40 11.97 0.43 7.54
C ARG A 40 11.12 -0.80 7.85
N GLN A 41 10.70 -1.00 9.10
CA GLN A 41 9.83 -2.12 9.47
C GLN A 41 8.46 -2.05 8.76
N LEU A 42 7.94 -0.84 8.56
CA LEU A 42 6.71 -0.62 7.80
C LEU A 42 6.88 -0.97 6.31
N MET A 43 8.04 -0.71 5.71
CA MET A 43 8.37 -1.15 4.35
C MET A 43 8.45 -2.68 4.25
N GLU A 44 9.03 -3.34 5.25
CA GLU A 44 9.07 -4.80 5.34
C GLU A 44 7.65 -5.38 5.47
N ALA A 45 6.81 -4.80 6.33
CA ALA A 45 5.40 -5.15 6.44
C ALA A 45 4.65 -4.95 5.11
N ALA A 46 4.90 -3.86 4.39
CA ALA A 46 4.31 -3.59 3.08
C ALA A 46 4.69 -4.65 2.03
N ILE A 47 5.93 -5.18 2.08
CA ILE A 47 6.37 -6.28 1.21
C ILE A 47 5.68 -7.60 1.58
N VAL A 48 5.59 -7.93 2.87
CA VAL A 48 4.85 -9.12 3.34
C VAL A 48 3.38 -9.04 2.94
N LEU A 49 2.73 -7.90 3.15
CA LEU A 49 1.36 -7.65 2.70
C LEU A 49 1.21 -7.60 1.18
N SER A 50 2.31 -7.46 0.41
CA SER A 50 2.30 -7.65 -1.04
C SER A 50 2.33 -9.14 -1.45
N GLY A 51 2.50 -10.05 -0.48
CA GLY A 51 2.48 -11.51 -0.69
C GLY A 51 3.87 -12.13 -0.81
N PHE A 52 4.92 -11.45 -0.36
CA PHE A 52 6.30 -11.92 -0.50
C PHE A 52 6.96 -12.15 0.86
N SER A 53 7.61 -13.30 1.02
CA SER A 53 8.50 -13.54 2.15
C SER A 53 9.72 -12.62 2.07
N LEU A 54 10.15 -12.06 3.20
CA LEU A 54 11.36 -11.25 3.30
C LEU A 54 12.63 -12.02 2.93
N GLU A 55 12.59 -13.36 2.99
CA GLU A 55 13.73 -14.19 2.58
C GLU A 55 13.86 -14.34 1.06
N SER A 56 12.82 -13.97 0.29
CA SER A 56 12.84 -14.04 -1.17
C SER A 56 13.87 -13.05 -1.77
N SER A 57 14.43 -13.40 -2.93
CA SER A 57 15.32 -12.51 -3.66
C SER A 57 14.64 -11.20 -4.05
N GLN A 58 13.35 -11.24 -4.40
CA GLN A 58 12.57 -10.07 -4.77
C GLN A 58 12.45 -9.09 -3.59
N ALA A 59 12.12 -9.60 -2.40
CA ALA A 59 12.05 -8.79 -1.19
C ALA A 59 13.42 -8.19 -0.83
N LYS A 60 14.48 -8.98 -0.86
CA LYS A 60 15.85 -8.51 -0.60
C LYS A 60 16.28 -7.42 -1.57
N ASN A 61 15.99 -7.57 -2.86
CA ASN A 61 16.28 -6.56 -3.88
C ASN A 61 15.47 -5.28 -3.66
N ALA A 62 14.15 -5.40 -3.43
CA ALA A 62 13.28 -4.26 -3.14
C ALA A 62 13.75 -3.45 -1.92
N LEU A 63 14.10 -4.16 -0.85
CA LEU A 63 14.64 -3.57 0.37
C LEU A 63 15.99 -2.88 0.15
N ALA A 64 16.88 -3.47 -0.67
CA ALA A 64 18.15 -2.85 -1.04
C ALA A 64 17.94 -1.56 -1.88
N VAL A 65 16.97 -1.55 -2.79
CA VAL A 65 16.59 -0.33 -3.53
C VAL A 65 16.08 0.73 -2.56
N TYR A 66 15.18 0.38 -1.64
CA TYR A 66 14.72 1.29 -0.59
C TYR A 66 15.88 1.87 0.22
N ASP A 67 16.80 1.04 0.71
CA ASP A 67 17.95 1.47 1.53
C ASP A 67 18.89 2.41 0.74
N SER A 68 19.05 2.16 -0.55
CA SER A 68 19.81 3.03 -1.45
C SER A 68 19.13 4.40 -1.63
N LEU A 69 17.81 4.45 -1.76
CA LEU A 69 17.06 5.71 -1.82
C LEU A 69 17.19 6.51 -0.52
N VAL A 70 17.05 5.85 0.63
CA VAL A 70 17.26 6.47 1.95
C VAL A 70 18.68 7.05 2.03
N THR A 71 19.70 6.25 1.71
CA THR A 71 21.09 6.70 1.73
C THR A 71 21.33 7.91 0.83
N LYS A 72 20.76 7.91 -0.37
CA LYS A 72 20.88 9.03 -1.32
C LYS A 72 20.18 10.29 -0.79
N LEU A 73 18.96 10.17 -0.30
CA LEU A 73 18.22 11.30 0.28
C LEU A 73 18.92 11.88 1.50
N SER A 74 19.33 11.02 2.44
CA SER A 74 19.99 11.43 3.67
C SER A 74 21.35 12.06 3.43
N SER A 75 22.08 11.65 2.39
CA SER A 75 23.38 12.25 2.04
C SER A 75 23.25 13.57 1.28
N GLN A 76 22.29 13.67 0.35
CA GLN A 76 22.13 14.86 -0.50
C GLN A 76 21.36 15.99 0.18
N TYR A 77 20.41 15.68 1.07
CA TYR A 77 19.48 16.65 1.64
C TYR A 77 19.56 16.75 3.17
N LYS A 78 20.66 16.28 3.78
CA LYS A 78 20.88 16.32 5.24
C LYS A 78 20.66 17.71 5.84
N ASP A 79 21.25 18.72 5.21
CA ASP A 79 21.29 20.10 5.70
C ASP A 79 20.21 20.97 5.04
N ALA A 80 19.36 20.38 4.19
CA ALA A 80 18.27 21.09 3.55
C ALA A 80 17.10 21.32 4.52
N ASP A 81 16.32 22.37 4.27
CA ASP A 81 15.09 22.60 5.03
C ASP A 81 14.06 21.49 4.78
N SER A 82 13.04 21.42 5.65
CA SER A 82 12.02 20.37 5.60
C SER A 82 11.19 20.39 4.31
N ALA A 83 10.97 21.56 3.70
CA ALA A 83 10.20 21.69 2.47
C ALA A 83 10.97 21.10 1.29
N THR A 84 12.26 21.44 1.21
CA THR A 84 13.19 20.92 0.22
C THR A 84 13.33 19.41 0.35
N ARG A 85 13.48 18.87 1.58
CA ARG A 85 13.51 17.42 1.82
C ARG A 85 12.22 16.73 1.37
N ALA A 86 11.05 17.30 1.69
CA ALA A 86 9.76 16.72 1.31
C ALA A 86 9.57 16.66 -0.22
N GLU A 87 9.90 17.74 -0.93
CA GLU A 87 9.83 17.75 -2.39
C GLU A 87 10.83 16.78 -3.01
N ALA A 88 12.07 16.75 -2.50
CA ALA A 88 13.12 15.86 -2.99
C ALA A 88 12.77 14.37 -2.90
N VAL A 89 12.05 13.94 -1.86
CA VAL A 89 11.55 12.55 -1.76
C VAL A 89 10.68 12.21 -2.96
N LEU A 90 9.70 13.06 -3.28
CA LEU A 90 8.78 12.83 -4.39
C LEU A 90 9.53 12.82 -5.73
N THR A 91 10.41 13.80 -5.96
CA THR A 91 11.24 13.85 -7.17
C THR A 91 12.07 12.59 -7.33
N LEU A 92 12.76 12.15 -6.26
CA LEU A 92 13.62 10.97 -6.33
C LEU A 92 12.83 9.67 -6.61
N MET A 93 11.61 9.56 -6.08
CA MET A 93 10.74 8.43 -6.38
C MET A 93 10.45 8.33 -7.88
N TYR A 94 10.15 9.43 -8.55
CA TYR A 94 9.89 9.45 -10.00
C TYR A 94 11.15 9.27 -10.83
N ASP A 95 12.28 9.83 -10.40
CA ASP A 95 13.53 9.72 -11.13
C ASP A 95 14.09 8.29 -11.16
N GLN A 96 13.78 7.47 -10.14
CA GLN A 96 14.42 6.16 -9.97
C GLN A 96 13.47 4.96 -9.92
N VAL A 97 12.21 5.16 -9.58
CA VAL A 97 11.30 4.05 -9.29
C VAL A 97 9.99 4.18 -10.05
N LEU A 98 9.23 5.25 -9.83
CA LEU A 98 7.86 5.37 -10.31
C LEU A 98 7.81 5.73 -11.81
N THR A 99 7.31 4.79 -12.61
CA THR A 99 7.26 4.92 -14.07
C THR A 99 5.83 4.93 -14.60
N ARG A 100 4.95 4.04 -14.11
CA ARG A 100 3.59 3.85 -14.66
C ARG A 100 2.55 3.70 -13.56
N TYR A 101 1.50 4.52 -13.61
CA TYR A 101 0.33 4.33 -12.77
C TYR A 101 -0.59 3.23 -13.31
N GLU A 102 -0.99 2.30 -12.45
CA GLU A 102 -2.03 1.30 -12.71
C GLU A 102 -2.90 1.12 -11.46
N LEU A 103 -4.20 1.40 -11.58
CA LEU A 103 -5.14 1.34 -10.45
C LEU A 103 -5.06 0.04 -9.60
N PRO A 104 -5.03 -1.18 -10.18
CA PRO A 104 -5.00 -2.40 -9.36
C PRO A 104 -3.63 -2.68 -8.73
N GLN A 105 -2.58 -1.90 -9.03
CA GLN A 105 -1.21 -2.28 -8.67
C GLN A 105 -0.76 -1.67 -7.33
N SER A 106 -1.00 -2.38 -6.23
CA SER A 106 -0.58 -1.98 -4.88
C SER A 106 0.63 -2.73 -4.32
N SER A 107 1.24 -3.66 -5.06
CA SER A 107 2.41 -4.44 -4.60
C SER A 107 3.67 -3.57 -4.57
N MET A 108 4.39 -3.62 -3.46
CA MET A 108 5.71 -2.97 -3.33
C MET A 108 6.76 -3.64 -4.24
N ILE A 109 6.72 -4.97 -4.39
CA ILE A 109 7.64 -5.66 -5.31
C ILE A 109 7.48 -5.18 -6.76
N VAL A 110 6.25 -5.13 -7.27
CA VAL A 110 5.99 -4.64 -8.63
C VAL A 110 6.40 -3.18 -8.79
N LEU A 111 6.18 -2.36 -7.75
CA LEU A 111 6.65 -0.98 -7.71
C LEU A 111 8.18 -0.89 -7.87
N PHE A 112 8.96 -1.66 -7.10
CA PHE A 112 10.41 -1.59 -7.15
C PHE A 112 11.03 -2.26 -8.38
N GLU A 113 10.45 -3.37 -8.87
CA GLU A 113 11.01 -4.10 -10.01
C GLU A 113 10.63 -3.50 -11.37
N LYS A 114 9.42 -2.95 -11.49
CA LYS A 114 8.85 -2.52 -12.78
C LYS A 114 8.50 -1.04 -12.82
N GLY A 115 8.50 -0.36 -11.68
CA GLY A 115 8.05 1.02 -11.58
C GLY A 115 6.54 1.19 -11.75
N THR A 116 5.76 0.11 -11.71
CA THR A 116 4.30 0.18 -11.79
C THR A 116 3.71 0.34 -10.39
N TYR A 117 2.88 1.36 -10.19
CA TYR A 117 2.36 1.75 -8.88
C TYR A 117 0.91 2.22 -8.93
N ASN A 118 0.30 2.38 -7.75
CA ASN A 118 -0.98 3.05 -7.57
C ASN A 118 -0.90 4.06 -6.41
N CYS A 119 -2.03 4.67 -6.03
CA CYS A 119 -2.07 5.68 -4.97
C CYS A 119 -1.62 5.15 -3.60
N VAL A 120 -1.86 3.87 -3.29
CA VAL A 120 -1.45 3.26 -2.03
C VAL A 120 0.05 2.99 -2.03
N SER A 121 0.57 2.28 -3.02
CA SER A 121 1.99 1.89 -3.05
C SER A 121 2.93 3.10 -3.17
N SER A 122 2.56 4.12 -3.96
CA SER A 122 3.31 5.38 -4.00
C SER A 122 3.25 6.16 -2.69
N SER A 123 2.09 6.20 -2.02
CA SER A 123 1.96 6.85 -0.70
C SER A 123 2.77 6.14 0.38
N VAL A 124 2.78 4.81 0.39
CA VAL A 124 3.60 4.02 1.33
C VAL A 124 5.08 4.32 1.12
N LEU A 125 5.57 4.31 -0.13
CA LEU A 125 6.96 4.63 -0.43
C LEU A 125 7.32 6.05 0.02
N TYR A 126 6.50 7.04 -0.35
CA TYR A 126 6.73 8.44 0.03
C TYR A 126 6.76 8.59 1.56
N ALA A 127 5.76 8.05 2.25
CA ALA A 127 5.62 8.22 3.68
C ALA A 127 6.80 7.60 4.43
N CYS A 128 7.24 6.40 4.04
CA CYS A 128 8.39 5.77 4.66
C CYS A 128 9.67 6.57 4.41
N LEU A 129 9.99 6.92 3.15
CA LEU A 129 11.19 7.69 2.81
C LEU A 129 11.22 9.07 3.49
N ALA A 130 10.09 9.79 3.51
CA ALA A 130 10.01 11.09 4.18
C ALA A 130 10.20 10.97 5.69
N SER A 131 9.65 9.93 6.32
CA SER A 131 9.87 9.65 7.74
C SER A 131 11.33 9.27 8.07
N GLU A 132 12.05 8.57 7.18
CA GLU A 132 13.50 8.32 7.34
C GLU A 132 14.32 9.62 7.36
N LEU A 133 13.83 10.69 6.72
CA LEU A 133 14.45 12.03 6.76
C LEU A 133 14.03 12.87 7.97
N GLY A 134 13.33 12.26 8.92
CA GLY A 134 12.82 12.93 10.13
C GLY A 134 11.67 13.89 9.85
N LEU A 135 10.98 13.76 8.70
CA LEU A 135 9.78 14.56 8.42
C LEU A 135 8.58 13.95 9.15
N THR A 136 7.76 14.82 9.75
CA THR A 136 6.47 14.43 10.30
C THR A 136 5.47 14.27 9.16
N VAL A 137 5.16 13.02 8.82
CA VAL A 137 4.22 12.65 7.76
C VAL A 137 2.87 12.28 8.38
N GLN A 138 1.79 12.75 7.78
CA GLN A 138 0.43 12.32 8.07
C GLN A 138 -0.21 11.76 6.80
N PRO A 139 -0.31 10.43 6.68
CA PRO A 139 -1.09 9.78 5.63
C PRO A 139 -2.54 10.26 5.62
N LYS A 140 -3.08 10.39 4.42
CA LYS A 140 -4.49 10.69 4.17
C LYS A 140 -5.12 9.59 3.36
N LYS A 141 -6.33 9.20 3.74
CA LYS A 141 -7.15 8.26 2.98
C LYS A 141 -8.56 8.79 2.76
N THR A 142 -9.14 8.38 1.65
CA THR A 142 -10.57 8.51 1.33
C THR A 142 -11.07 7.12 0.91
N THR A 143 -12.35 6.99 0.55
CA THR A 143 -12.90 5.72 0.06
C THR A 143 -12.16 5.14 -1.17
N GLY A 144 -11.52 5.97 -2.00
CA GLY A 144 -10.89 5.52 -3.25
C GLY A 144 -9.55 6.16 -3.57
N HIS A 145 -8.89 6.80 -2.60
CA HIS A 145 -7.62 7.49 -2.81
C HIS A 145 -6.80 7.55 -1.53
N ALA A 146 -5.48 7.51 -1.68
CA ALA A 146 -4.51 7.72 -0.61
C ALA A 146 -3.43 8.69 -1.09
N PHE A 147 -3.00 9.58 -0.19
CA PHE A 147 -1.93 10.54 -0.41
C PHE A 147 -1.30 10.92 0.94
N CYS A 148 -0.35 11.85 0.96
CA CYS A 148 0.32 12.25 2.21
C CYS A 148 0.21 13.76 2.47
N GLN A 149 0.31 14.14 3.74
CA GLN A 149 0.68 15.49 4.14
C GLN A 149 1.98 15.46 4.93
N VAL A 150 2.77 16.52 4.84
CA VAL A 150 3.99 16.72 5.63
C VAL A 150 3.88 18.00 6.44
N ASN A 151 4.34 17.97 7.68
CA ASN A 151 4.38 19.18 8.50
C ASN A 151 5.63 19.99 8.17
N ILE A 152 5.41 21.17 7.59
CA ILE A 152 6.46 22.15 7.26
C ILE A 152 6.26 23.36 8.18
N ASN A 153 7.13 23.51 9.17
CA ASN A 153 7.12 24.64 10.11
C ASN A 153 5.73 24.90 10.73
N GLY A 154 5.03 23.83 11.13
CA GLY A 154 3.70 23.90 11.75
C GLY A 154 2.52 23.88 10.75
N SER A 155 2.78 23.98 9.45
CA SER A 155 1.74 23.93 8.41
C SER A 155 1.73 22.57 7.71
N TRP A 156 0.53 22.03 7.44
CA TRP A 156 0.39 20.78 6.69
C TRP A 156 0.38 21.05 5.19
N VAL A 157 1.41 20.54 4.50
CA VAL A 157 1.54 20.62 3.03
C VAL A 157 1.16 19.28 2.42
N SER A 158 0.23 19.30 1.47
CA SER A 158 -0.20 18.08 0.75
C SER A 158 0.84 17.64 -0.27
N VAL A 159 0.92 16.32 -0.44
CA VAL A 159 1.77 15.65 -1.43
C VAL A 159 0.94 14.63 -2.17
N GLU A 160 0.58 14.94 -3.41
CA GLU A 160 -0.09 14.04 -4.34
C GLU A 160 0.96 13.09 -4.95
N THR A 161 1.17 11.96 -4.30
CA THR A 161 2.24 11.00 -4.62
C THR A 161 2.06 10.29 -5.96
N THR A 162 0.89 10.45 -6.59
CA THR A 162 0.62 9.94 -7.94
C THR A 162 0.95 10.91 -9.06
N ASN A 163 1.51 12.08 -8.74
CA ASN A 163 1.97 13.06 -9.72
C ASN A 163 3.42 13.52 -9.42
N PRO A 164 4.34 13.56 -10.41
CA PRO A 164 5.72 14.02 -10.19
C PRO A 164 5.83 15.49 -9.76
N TYR A 165 4.81 16.30 -10.03
CA TYR A 165 4.72 17.70 -9.59
C TYR A 165 3.75 17.86 -8.41
N GLY A 166 3.45 16.78 -7.70
CA GLY A 166 2.40 16.69 -6.69
C GLY A 166 2.76 17.29 -5.32
N TYR A 167 3.98 17.79 -5.12
CA TYR A 167 4.34 18.50 -3.90
C TYR A 167 3.71 19.90 -3.88
N ASN A 168 2.96 20.19 -2.81
CA ASN A 168 2.19 21.43 -2.64
C ASN A 168 1.28 21.77 -3.85
N PRO A 169 0.27 20.94 -4.16
CA PRO A 169 -0.66 21.17 -5.26
C PRO A 169 -1.36 22.54 -5.20
N GLY A 170 -1.80 23.03 -6.34
CA GLY A 170 -2.39 24.36 -6.52
C GLY A 170 -1.38 25.44 -6.89
N GLN A 171 -0.09 25.11 -6.89
CA GLN A 171 1.00 25.99 -7.31
C GLN A 171 1.50 25.64 -8.71
N ARG A 172 2.09 26.62 -9.40
CA ARG A 172 2.80 26.37 -10.67
C ARG A 172 4.15 25.72 -10.34
N LYS A 173 4.45 24.61 -11.01
CA LYS A 173 5.75 23.93 -10.98
C LYS A 173 6.37 23.99 -12.36
N TYR A 174 7.49 24.70 -12.51
CA TYR A 174 8.18 24.80 -13.79
C TYR A 174 8.91 23.49 -14.09
N VAL A 175 8.87 23.05 -15.36
CA VAL A 175 9.46 21.76 -15.79
C VAL A 175 10.99 21.78 -15.68
N SER A 176 11.59 22.96 -15.79
CA SER A 176 13.01 23.26 -15.50
C SER A 176 13.14 24.74 -15.18
N GLU A 177 14.26 25.16 -14.57
CA GLU A 177 14.49 26.57 -14.18
C GLU A 177 14.34 27.56 -15.35
N ASP A 178 14.79 27.18 -16.55
CA ASP A 178 14.74 28.03 -17.75
C ASP A 178 13.51 27.78 -18.65
N SER A 179 12.55 26.96 -18.22
CA SER A 179 11.39 26.59 -19.04
C SER A 179 10.20 27.51 -18.78
N SER A 180 9.58 28.03 -19.85
CA SER A 180 8.27 28.69 -19.77
C SER A 180 7.11 27.70 -19.54
N ARG A 181 7.36 26.40 -19.72
CA ARG A 181 6.39 25.33 -19.48
C ARG A 181 6.34 25.01 -17.99
N TYR A 182 5.11 24.93 -17.48
CA TYR A 182 4.80 24.60 -16.10
C TYR A 182 3.71 23.52 -16.04
N ALA A 183 3.72 22.74 -14.97
CA ALA A 183 2.64 21.86 -14.55
C ALA A 183 1.86 22.51 -13.40
N VAL A 184 0.57 22.20 -13.32
CA VAL A 184 -0.27 22.52 -12.16
C VAL A 184 -0.97 21.23 -11.76
N VAL A 185 -0.70 20.77 -10.56
CA VAL A 185 -1.50 19.72 -9.92
C VAL A 185 -2.60 20.41 -9.15
N GLU A 186 -3.86 20.04 -9.38
CA GLU A 186 -4.97 20.70 -8.68
C GLU A 186 -4.93 20.43 -7.17
N ALA A 187 -5.15 21.47 -6.38
CA ALA A 187 -5.39 21.33 -4.95
C ALA A 187 -6.78 20.69 -4.74
N ARG A 188 -6.80 19.36 -4.61
CA ARG A 188 -8.05 18.62 -4.38
C ARG A 188 -8.46 18.70 -2.93
N VAL A 189 -9.69 19.17 -2.69
CA VAL A 189 -10.35 19.11 -1.39
C VAL A 189 -11.23 17.87 -1.37
N TYR A 190 -10.78 16.82 -0.69
CA TYR A 190 -11.55 15.59 -0.53
C TYR A 190 -12.52 15.72 0.65
N ARG A 191 -13.84 15.69 0.38
CA ARG A 191 -14.90 15.87 1.40
C ARG A 191 -14.88 14.80 2.51
N SER A 192 -14.31 13.63 2.26
CA SER A 192 -14.20 12.49 3.19
C SER A 192 -12.74 12.12 3.51
N CYS A 193 -11.85 13.11 3.50
CA CYS A 193 -10.45 12.92 3.82
C CYS A 193 -10.25 12.63 5.31
N LEU A 194 -9.72 11.45 5.63
CA LEU A 194 -9.34 11.08 6.98
C LEU A 194 -7.82 11.05 7.09
N SER A 195 -7.30 11.62 8.17
CA SER A 195 -5.93 11.33 8.61
C SER A 195 -5.87 9.90 9.10
N CYS A 196 -4.76 9.21 8.84
CA CYS A 196 -4.51 7.88 9.39
C CYS A 196 -3.04 7.69 9.76
N SER A 197 -2.77 6.65 10.54
CA SER A 197 -1.43 6.23 10.93
C SER A 197 -0.66 5.61 9.75
N LEU A 198 0.66 5.52 9.88
CA LEU A 198 1.49 4.81 8.90
C LEU A 198 1.13 3.31 8.81
N PRO A 199 0.92 2.56 9.92
CA PRO A 199 0.40 1.20 9.85
C PRO A 199 -0.93 1.10 9.07
N MET A 200 -1.87 2.03 9.29
CA MET A 200 -3.13 2.05 8.53
C MET A 200 -2.90 2.24 7.04
N LEU A 201 -2.02 3.19 6.65
CA LEU A 201 -1.64 3.37 5.24
C LEU A 201 -1.06 2.08 4.63
N VAL A 202 -0.11 1.43 5.32
CA VAL A 202 0.50 0.17 4.88
C VAL A 202 -0.54 -0.94 4.76
N SER A 203 -1.50 -1.01 5.69
CA SER A 203 -2.58 -2.00 5.69
C SER A 203 -3.47 -1.93 4.44
N LEU A 204 -3.52 -0.78 3.75
CA LEU A 204 -4.31 -0.62 2.53
C LEU A 204 -3.80 -1.49 1.38
N ILE A 205 -2.55 -1.98 1.43
CA ILE A 205 -2.03 -2.96 0.46
C ILE A 205 -2.81 -4.27 0.58
N ALA A 206 -2.96 -4.80 1.80
CA ALA A 206 -3.80 -5.98 2.05
C ALA A 206 -5.26 -5.73 1.65
N GLN A 207 -5.78 -4.53 1.92
CA GLN A 207 -7.14 -4.17 1.54
C GLN A 207 -7.38 -4.21 0.03
N ASN A 208 -6.48 -3.62 -0.77
CA ASN A 208 -6.58 -3.65 -2.22
C ASN A 208 -6.48 -5.09 -2.75
N ARG A 209 -5.51 -5.88 -2.26
CA ARG A 209 -5.35 -7.28 -2.67
C ARG A 209 -6.55 -8.15 -2.29
N ALA A 210 -7.17 -7.91 -1.14
CA ALA A 210 -8.37 -8.62 -0.73
C ALA A 210 -9.57 -8.28 -1.63
N ALA A 211 -9.71 -7.01 -2.02
CA ALA A 211 -10.73 -6.60 -2.98
C ALA A 211 -10.53 -7.30 -4.34
N ASP A 212 -9.28 -7.39 -4.82
CA ASP A 212 -8.94 -8.10 -6.05
C ASP A 212 -9.22 -9.61 -5.93
N ALA A 213 -8.82 -10.24 -4.82
CA ALA A 213 -9.09 -11.65 -4.55
C ALA A 213 -10.60 -11.94 -4.55
N LYS A 214 -11.39 -11.11 -3.87
CA LYS A 214 -12.85 -11.18 -3.87
C LYS A 214 -13.43 -11.05 -5.28
N ASN A 215 -12.96 -10.08 -6.07
CA ASN A 215 -13.41 -9.89 -7.46
C ASN A 215 -13.08 -11.09 -8.36
N GLN A 216 -12.04 -11.85 -8.03
CA GLN A 216 -11.64 -13.07 -8.72
C GLN A 216 -12.35 -14.33 -8.18
N GLY A 217 -13.18 -14.19 -7.15
CA GLY A 217 -13.85 -15.30 -6.48
C GLY A 217 -12.98 -16.06 -5.47
N ASP A 218 -11.76 -15.59 -5.19
CA ASP A 218 -10.88 -16.14 -4.16
C ASP A 218 -11.21 -15.53 -2.79
N TYR A 219 -12.37 -15.94 -2.26
CA TYR A 219 -12.85 -15.47 -0.97
C TYR A 219 -11.95 -15.94 0.19
N ALA A 220 -11.29 -17.09 0.06
CA ALA A 220 -10.38 -17.60 1.08
C ALA A 220 -9.17 -16.67 1.26
N LEU A 221 -8.53 -16.26 0.16
CA LEU A 221 -7.46 -15.28 0.19
C LEU A 221 -7.95 -13.91 0.68
N SER A 222 -9.16 -13.49 0.30
CA SER A 222 -9.75 -12.24 0.80
C SER A 222 -9.89 -12.24 2.33
N VAL A 223 -10.32 -13.35 2.95
CA VAL A 223 -10.42 -13.48 4.41
C VAL A 223 -9.04 -13.42 5.06
N GLN A 224 -8.06 -14.17 4.52
CA GLN A 224 -6.69 -14.18 5.04
C GLN A 224 -6.07 -12.78 5.03
N LEU A 225 -6.19 -12.06 3.91
CA LEU A 225 -5.62 -10.71 3.79
C LEU A 225 -6.26 -9.70 4.74
N MET A 226 -7.55 -9.87 5.05
CA MET A 226 -8.21 -9.03 6.05
C MET A 226 -7.78 -9.36 7.47
N LEU A 227 -7.50 -10.63 7.76
CA LEU A 227 -6.91 -11.04 9.03
C LEU A 227 -5.49 -10.47 9.19
N ASP A 228 -4.67 -10.55 8.14
CA ASP A 228 -3.33 -9.96 8.10
C ASP A 228 -3.39 -8.44 8.37
N ARG A 229 -4.34 -7.74 7.73
CA ARG A 229 -4.61 -6.32 8.00
C ARG A 229 -5.00 -6.06 9.46
N LEU A 230 -5.88 -6.88 10.04
CA LEU A 230 -6.30 -6.75 11.43
C LEU A 230 -5.13 -6.97 12.40
N SER A 231 -4.28 -7.96 12.12
CA SER A 231 -3.08 -8.26 12.91
C SER A 231 -2.10 -7.08 12.95
N LEU A 232 -1.83 -6.45 11.79
CA LEU A 232 -0.98 -5.26 11.74
C LEU A 232 -1.53 -4.12 12.61
N LEU A 233 -2.86 -3.98 12.68
CA LEU A 233 -3.55 -2.86 13.33
C LEU A 233 -4.00 -3.15 14.77
N GLN A 234 -3.58 -4.27 15.38
CA GLN A 234 -4.06 -4.70 16.70
C GLN A 234 -3.94 -3.63 17.80
N ASN A 235 -2.88 -2.82 17.77
CA ASN A 235 -2.65 -1.73 18.73
C ASN A 235 -2.70 -0.33 18.07
N ALA A 236 -3.33 -0.22 16.90
CA ALA A 236 -3.60 1.07 16.27
C ALA A 236 -4.66 1.85 17.08
N PRO A 237 -4.86 3.17 16.82
CA PRO A 237 -5.98 3.91 17.40
C PRO A 237 -7.31 3.17 17.20
N SER A 238 -8.22 3.24 18.19
CA SER A 238 -9.44 2.41 18.22
C SER A 238 -10.25 2.47 16.93
N SER A 239 -10.41 3.65 16.33
CA SER A 239 -11.13 3.81 15.07
C SER A 239 -10.50 3.05 13.89
N GLU A 240 -9.17 2.92 13.87
CA GLU A 240 -8.44 2.20 12.83
C GLU A 240 -8.54 0.68 13.02
N TYR A 241 -8.45 0.22 14.27
CA TYR A 241 -8.66 -1.18 14.62
C TYR A 241 -10.10 -1.62 14.32
N GLU A 242 -11.09 -0.82 14.70
CA GLU A 242 -12.51 -1.10 14.44
C GLU A 242 -12.78 -1.19 12.93
N GLU A 243 -12.23 -0.28 12.12
CA GLU A 243 -12.33 -0.36 10.66
C GLU A 243 -11.71 -1.64 10.08
N ALA A 244 -10.59 -2.10 10.65
CA ALA A 244 -9.94 -3.35 10.27
C ALA A 244 -10.80 -4.57 10.64
N LEU A 245 -11.37 -4.56 11.85
CA LEU A 245 -12.23 -5.62 12.35
C LEU A 245 -13.51 -5.73 11.50
N ASP A 246 -14.16 -4.60 11.20
CA ASP A 246 -15.36 -4.56 10.36
C ASP A 246 -15.09 -5.12 8.96
N SER A 247 -13.93 -4.79 8.39
CA SER A 247 -13.52 -5.30 7.07
C SER A 247 -13.26 -6.80 7.09
N PHE A 248 -12.65 -7.32 8.17
CA PHE A 248 -12.45 -8.75 8.37
C PHE A 248 -13.78 -9.50 8.54
N LEU A 249 -14.68 -9.01 9.40
CA LEU A 249 -16.01 -9.60 9.58
C LEU A 249 -16.82 -9.58 8.28
N SER A 250 -16.72 -8.49 7.50
CA SER A 250 -17.35 -8.41 6.18
C SER A 250 -16.79 -9.45 5.20
N ALA A 251 -15.47 -9.67 5.19
CA ALA A 251 -14.88 -10.72 4.36
C ALA A 251 -15.34 -12.13 4.77
N CYS A 252 -15.39 -12.43 6.07
CA CYS A 252 -15.90 -13.70 6.59
C CYS A 252 -17.37 -13.93 6.18
N ASN A 253 -18.21 -12.89 6.25
CA ASN A 253 -19.61 -12.99 5.83
C ASN A 253 -19.78 -13.24 4.33
N ASN A 254 -18.85 -12.77 3.49
CA ASN A 254 -18.88 -13.03 2.04
C ASN A 254 -18.33 -14.42 1.67
N TYR A 255 -17.65 -15.10 2.59
CA TYR A 255 -17.13 -16.46 2.40
C TYR A 255 -18.17 -17.54 2.72
N ALA A 256 -19.04 -17.30 3.71
CA ALA A 256 -20.08 -18.21 4.19
C ALA A 256 -21.29 -18.29 3.23
#